data_AF-A0A942M8V3-F1
#
_entry.id   AF-A0A942M8V3-F1
#
_cell.length_a   1.000
_cell.length_b   1.000
_cell.length_c   1.000
_cell.angle_alpha   90.00
_cell.angle_beta   90.00
_cell.angle_gamma   90.00
#
_symmetry.space_group_name_H-M   'P 1'
#
loop_
_entity.id
_entity.type
_entity.pdbx_description
1 polymer ?
#
loop_
_entity_poly.entity_id
_entity_poly.type
_entity_poly.pdbx_seq_one_letter_code
_entity_poly.pdbx_strand_id
1 'polypeptide(L)'
;MKNRFWIFVFGICLGFGICNLGFSYNIYWANLHSHTSLSDGQGMVDEAYFYARDSAHIDVLAITDHTHYLTEVGYQYTRDVAEQFTEPGRFVALAGQEFGSLGAFGHFSTFEADMLYPYSVNGLELFYNWIAEHKAISQFNHPRAGDFKNLVFNRNGNKYATMIEVVNGSGTYTPYYEELYILALNNGWHVAPVANQDNHRKKWGNATTTLGQIPLTGIWADTLTKEKILEAMLNKRVYAVEVKPANDRIYLRDYSIGNTKMGDVYYTTDKNISINLSVDAINDFYKIYLYRNGVIADSVVVDTNYVNITFSDTMTNGYYFIKGIQQDGDRFWTAPIWVINRAGPTGIEAWPNPIRTTSQIRYPETYGAATMTIYTMEGKQVYKKYQSRQPVIFNWDGVSDKGVRLENGIYYVVIKVHIGNGDKIYKGKVALLR
;
A
#
# COMPACT_ATOMS: atom_id res chain seq x y z
N MET A 1 12.33 -31.56 35.73
CA MET A 1 12.07 -32.58 34.69
C MET A 1 10.57 -32.69 34.46
N LYS A 2 10.05 -32.02 33.43
CA LYS A 2 8.69 -32.20 32.92
C LYS A 2 8.82 -32.34 31.40
N ASN A 3 8.73 -33.59 30.93
CA ASN A 3 8.80 -33.94 29.51
C ASN A 3 7.60 -33.35 28.76
N ARG A 4 7.86 -32.56 27.71
CA ARG A 4 6.87 -32.19 26.70
C ARG A 4 7.04 -33.16 25.52
N PHE A 5 6.05 -34.01 25.30
CA PHE A 5 5.92 -34.83 24.10
C PHE A 5 5.39 -33.97 22.96
N TRP A 6 6.09 -33.97 21.83
CA TRP A 6 5.60 -33.44 20.56
C TRP A 6 4.92 -34.59 19.80
N ILE A 7 3.63 -34.47 19.52
CA ILE A 7 2.93 -35.37 18.60
C ILE A 7 3.01 -34.72 17.22
N PHE A 8 3.79 -35.33 16.32
CA PHE A 8 3.71 -35.05 14.88
C PHE A 8 2.54 -35.85 14.30
N VAL A 9 1.48 -35.17 13.87
CA VAL A 9 0.43 -35.80 13.07
C VAL A 9 0.84 -35.70 11.60
N PHE A 10 1.32 -36.80 11.03
CA PHE A 10 1.39 -36.96 9.57
C PHE A 10 -0.02 -37.28 9.05
N GLY A 11 -0.64 -36.30 8.39
CA GLY A 11 -1.88 -36.53 7.65
C GLY A 11 -1.59 -37.17 6.30
N ILE A 12 -1.97 -38.43 6.13
CA ILE A 12 -2.04 -39.11 4.83
C ILE A 12 -3.37 -38.69 4.18
N CYS A 13 -3.32 -37.91 3.10
CA CYS A 13 -4.49 -37.59 2.28
C CYS A 13 -4.73 -38.71 1.26
N LEU A 14 -5.76 -39.52 1.49
CA LEU A 14 -6.41 -40.32 0.47
C LEU A 14 -7.87 -39.85 0.36
N GLY A 15 -8.24 -39.26 -0.78
CA GLY A 15 -9.63 -38.94 -1.11
C GLY A 15 -9.76 -37.61 -1.84
N PHE A 16 -10.43 -37.66 -3.00
CA PHE A 16 -10.77 -36.50 -3.83
C PHE A 16 -11.48 -35.41 -3.02
N GLY A 17 -10.70 -34.42 -2.58
CA GLY A 17 -11.15 -33.17 -2.01
C GLY A 17 -10.24 -32.08 -2.57
N ILE A 18 -10.85 -30.98 -3.02
CA ILE A 18 -10.12 -29.79 -3.47
C ILE A 18 -9.17 -29.39 -2.34
N CYS A 19 -7.88 -29.61 -2.57
CA CYS A 19 -6.84 -29.24 -1.62
C CYS A 19 -6.75 -27.71 -1.67
N ASN A 20 -7.45 -27.04 -0.76
CA ASN A 20 -7.13 -25.64 -0.42
C ASN A 20 -5.76 -25.68 0.26
N LEU A 21 -4.70 -25.67 -0.55
CA LEU A 21 -3.37 -25.31 -0.09
C LEU A 21 -3.45 -23.83 0.26
N GLY A 22 -3.87 -23.52 1.48
CA GLY A 22 -3.75 -22.19 2.04
C GLY A 22 -2.27 -21.86 2.05
N PHE A 23 -1.82 -21.02 1.13
CA PHE A 23 -0.46 -20.49 1.16
C PHE A 23 -0.31 -19.69 2.47
N SER A 24 0.45 -20.24 3.41
CA SER A 24 0.89 -19.51 4.60
C SER A 24 2.15 -18.76 4.20
N TYR A 25 2.07 -17.44 4.08
CA TYR A 25 3.25 -16.61 3.87
C TYR A 25 4.13 -16.61 5.13
N ASN A 26 5.44 -16.54 4.92
CA ASN A 26 6.40 -16.19 5.98
C ASN A 26 6.50 -14.67 6.10
N ILE A 27 6.94 -14.19 7.26
CA ILE A 27 7.19 -12.77 7.52
C ILE A 27 8.68 -12.53 7.51
N TYR A 28 9.13 -11.63 6.64
CA TYR A 28 10.52 -11.18 6.55
C TYR A 28 10.62 -9.71 6.92
N TRP A 29 11.60 -9.37 7.74
CA TRP A 29 11.79 -8.03 8.29
C TRP A 29 12.73 -7.23 7.42
N ALA A 30 12.28 -6.04 7.04
CA ALA A 30 12.93 -5.23 6.04
C ALA A 30 13.15 -3.79 6.53
N ASN A 31 14.24 -3.20 6.05
CA ASN A 31 14.42 -1.76 5.99
C ASN A 31 14.65 -1.39 4.52
N LEU A 32 13.70 -0.67 3.92
CA LEU A 32 13.65 -0.42 2.48
C LEU A 32 14.15 0.98 2.10
N HIS A 33 14.77 1.70 3.04
CA HIS A 33 15.26 3.05 2.79
C HIS A 33 16.52 3.30 3.63
N SER A 34 17.67 3.42 2.96
CA SER A 34 18.98 3.56 3.59
C SER A 34 20.02 4.15 2.65
N HIS A 35 20.96 4.90 3.22
CA HIS A 35 22.04 5.56 2.49
C HIS A 35 23.40 5.07 2.97
N THR A 36 24.40 5.28 2.13
CA THR A 36 25.81 4.92 2.32
C THR A 36 26.69 6.11 1.94
N SER A 37 28.01 5.93 1.96
CA SER A 37 28.94 6.96 1.51
C SER A 37 28.93 7.19 -0.01
N LEU A 38 28.07 6.51 -0.79
CA LEU A 38 27.86 6.80 -2.21
C LEU A 38 26.97 8.02 -2.44
N SER A 39 26.11 8.38 -1.48
CA SER A 39 25.52 9.72 -1.39
C SER A 39 26.04 10.49 -0.17
N ASP A 40 25.21 10.66 0.83
CA ASP A 40 25.38 11.50 2.01
C ASP A 40 25.21 10.71 3.33
N GLY A 41 25.18 9.39 3.23
CA GLY A 41 25.27 8.47 4.35
C GLY A 41 26.70 8.16 4.79
N GLN A 42 26.83 7.28 5.79
CA GLN A 42 28.12 6.82 6.33
C GLN A 42 28.35 5.35 5.99
N GLY A 43 29.61 4.95 5.80
CA GLY A 43 29.98 3.55 5.61
C GLY A 43 29.70 3.04 4.20
N MET A 44 30.28 1.88 3.89
CA MET A 44 30.25 1.30 2.54
C MET A 44 29.02 0.42 2.33
N VAL A 45 28.69 0.13 1.06
CA VAL A 45 27.53 -0.70 0.68
C VAL A 45 27.63 -2.13 1.27
N ASP A 46 28.80 -2.75 1.19
CA ASP A 46 29.07 -4.08 1.75
C ASP A 46 28.98 -4.08 3.29
N GLU A 47 29.51 -3.04 3.93
CA GLU A 47 29.37 -2.84 5.38
C GLU A 47 27.89 -2.78 5.79
N ALA A 48 27.07 -2.05 5.03
CA ALA A 48 25.66 -1.90 5.33
C ALA A 48 24.89 -3.22 5.25
N TYR A 49 25.09 -4.00 4.17
CA TYR A 49 24.47 -5.31 4.02
C TYR A 49 24.97 -6.30 5.08
N PHE A 50 26.28 -6.34 5.34
CA PHE A 50 26.86 -7.16 6.41
C PHE A 50 26.22 -6.84 7.76
N TYR A 51 26.14 -5.54 8.10
CA TYR A 51 25.57 -5.09 9.37
C TYR A 51 24.10 -5.49 9.50
N ALA A 52 23.28 -5.24 8.48
CA ALA A 52 21.86 -5.55 8.52
C ALA A 52 21.60 -7.04 8.75
N ARG A 53 22.35 -7.91 8.07
CA ARG A 53 22.24 -9.37 8.19
C ARG A 53 22.74 -9.87 9.55
N ASP A 54 23.99 -9.54 9.89
CA ASP A 54 24.71 -10.22 10.97
C ASP A 54 24.66 -9.47 12.32
N SER A 55 24.27 -8.18 12.33
CA SER A 55 24.17 -7.36 13.56
C SER A 55 22.76 -6.87 13.87
N ALA A 56 22.00 -6.41 12.86
CA ALA A 56 20.60 -6.01 13.06
C ALA A 56 19.61 -7.18 12.97
N HIS A 57 20.05 -8.30 12.38
CA HIS A 57 19.25 -9.52 12.19
C HIS A 57 17.93 -9.27 11.46
N ILE A 58 17.95 -8.39 10.45
CA ILE A 58 16.84 -8.23 9.51
C ILE A 58 17.07 -9.10 8.27
N ASP A 59 16.00 -9.45 7.57
CA ASP A 59 16.01 -10.39 6.46
C ASP A 59 16.26 -9.70 5.11
N VAL A 60 15.88 -8.42 5.00
CA VAL A 60 15.97 -7.64 3.76
C VAL A 60 16.49 -6.23 4.03
N LEU A 61 17.53 -5.80 3.31
CA LEU A 61 17.96 -4.40 3.31
C LEU A 61 17.93 -3.85 1.88
N ALA A 62 17.37 -2.66 1.69
CA ALA A 62 17.57 -1.90 0.46
C ALA A 62 18.52 -0.72 0.70
N ILE A 63 19.57 -0.63 -0.10
CA ILE A 63 20.39 0.59 -0.21
C ILE A 63 19.83 1.44 -1.33
N THR A 64 19.50 2.69 -1.01
CA THR A 64 18.76 3.62 -1.86
C THR A 64 19.44 4.98 -1.86
N ASP A 65 20.76 5.01 -2.05
CA ASP A 65 21.53 6.26 -2.16
C ASP A 65 20.87 7.23 -3.14
N HIS A 66 20.97 8.53 -2.83
CA HIS A 66 20.36 9.59 -3.63
C HIS A 66 20.85 9.60 -5.09
N THR A 67 19.91 9.48 -6.03
CA THR A 67 20.19 9.41 -7.49
C THR A 67 21.07 10.54 -7.99
N HIS A 68 20.97 11.76 -7.43
CA HIS A 68 21.72 12.93 -7.87
C HIS A 68 23.19 12.95 -7.43
N TYR A 69 23.59 12.10 -6.48
CA TYR A 69 24.99 11.86 -6.12
C TYR A 69 25.57 10.63 -6.84
N LEU A 70 24.72 9.71 -7.28
CA LEU A 70 25.13 8.47 -7.93
C LEU A 70 25.62 8.70 -9.37
N THR A 71 26.65 7.95 -9.74
CA THR A 71 27.03 7.70 -11.14
C THR A 71 26.48 6.35 -11.59
N GLU A 72 26.40 6.10 -12.90
CA GLU A 72 26.02 4.77 -13.42
C GLU A 72 26.92 3.65 -12.86
N VAL A 73 28.23 3.93 -12.76
CA VAL A 73 29.21 3.01 -12.16
C VAL A 73 28.92 2.79 -10.67
N GLY A 74 28.57 3.85 -9.93
CA GLY A 74 28.21 3.76 -8.51
C GLY A 74 26.94 2.93 -8.29
N TYR A 75 25.91 3.14 -9.11
CA TYR A 75 24.69 2.33 -9.03
C TYR A 75 24.95 0.87 -9.40
N GLN A 76 25.72 0.62 -10.45
CA GLN A 76 26.09 -0.74 -10.84
C GLN A 76 26.91 -1.44 -9.74
N TYR A 77 27.83 -0.72 -9.10
CA TYR A 77 28.56 -1.25 -7.93
C TYR A 77 27.60 -1.67 -6.80
N THR A 78 26.60 -0.85 -6.46
CA THR A 78 25.59 -1.23 -5.46
C THR A 78 24.82 -2.50 -5.85
N ARG A 79 24.48 -2.65 -7.14
CA ARG A 79 23.81 -3.86 -7.68
C ARG A 79 24.70 -5.10 -7.57
N ASP A 80 25.96 -4.99 -7.95
CA ASP A 80 26.91 -6.10 -7.91
C ASP A 80 27.14 -6.57 -6.47
N VAL A 81 27.28 -5.64 -5.52
CA VAL A 81 27.42 -5.96 -4.10
C VAL A 81 26.14 -6.57 -3.53
N ALA A 82 24.96 -6.04 -3.89
CA ALA A 82 23.68 -6.60 -3.46
C ALA A 82 23.48 -8.04 -3.95
N GLU A 83 23.91 -8.36 -5.17
CA GLU A 83 23.88 -9.73 -5.67
C GLU A 83 24.83 -10.65 -4.88
N GLN A 84 26.04 -10.19 -4.56
CA GLN A 84 27.01 -10.97 -3.77
C GLN A 84 26.55 -11.24 -2.33
N PHE A 85 25.82 -10.30 -1.71
CA PHE A 85 25.31 -10.44 -0.33
C PHE A 85 23.97 -11.15 -0.23
N THR A 86 23.25 -11.31 -1.34
CA THR A 86 21.99 -12.05 -1.36
C THR A 86 22.28 -13.54 -1.18
N GLU A 87 21.78 -14.09 -0.07
CA GLU A 87 21.89 -15.50 0.29
C GLU A 87 20.46 -16.06 0.46
N PRO A 88 19.89 -16.73 -0.56
CA PRO A 88 18.54 -17.30 -0.49
C PRO A 88 18.30 -18.10 0.79
N GLY A 89 17.19 -17.83 1.47
CA GLY A 89 16.85 -18.46 2.75
C GLY A 89 17.48 -17.80 3.99
N ARG A 90 18.40 -16.84 3.81
CA ARG A 90 19.09 -16.15 4.91
C ARG A 90 19.04 -14.63 4.84
N PHE A 91 19.27 -14.02 3.69
CA PHE A 91 19.29 -12.57 3.54
C PHE A 91 19.07 -12.14 2.09
N VAL A 92 18.31 -11.07 1.86
CA VAL A 92 18.14 -10.45 0.55
C VAL A 92 18.64 -9.02 0.60
N ALA A 93 19.66 -8.73 -0.20
CA ALA A 93 20.13 -7.37 -0.42
C ALA A 93 19.47 -6.81 -1.69
N LEU A 94 18.91 -5.61 -1.59
CA LEU A 94 18.29 -4.90 -2.69
C LEU A 94 19.08 -3.64 -3.04
N ALA A 95 19.46 -3.51 -4.30
CA ALA A 95 20.06 -2.30 -4.83
C ALA A 95 18.97 -1.38 -5.38
N GLY A 96 18.84 -0.20 -4.79
CA GLY A 96 17.91 0.84 -5.22
C GLY A 96 18.58 2.20 -5.34
N GLN A 97 17.76 3.20 -5.59
CA GLN A 97 18.16 4.60 -5.71
C GLN A 97 17.02 5.48 -5.19
N GLU A 98 17.35 6.54 -4.48
CA GLU A 98 16.35 7.53 -4.08
C GLU A 98 16.35 8.71 -5.06
N PHE A 99 15.32 8.74 -5.90
CA PHE A 99 15.09 9.86 -6.80
C PHE A 99 14.11 10.86 -6.20
N GLY A 100 14.52 12.10 -6.11
CA GLY A 100 13.61 13.22 -5.89
C GLY A 100 14.30 14.52 -6.23
N SER A 101 13.49 15.57 -6.35
CA SER A 101 14.00 16.92 -6.47
C SER A 101 13.71 17.65 -5.17
N LEU A 102 14.77 18.14 -4.52
CA LEU A 102 14.71 18.97 -3.32
C LEU A 102 13.75 20.14 -3.58
N GLY A 103 12.51 20.02 -3.08
CA GLY A 103 11.47 21.06 -3.14
C GLY A 103 10.52 21.05 -4.34
N ALA A 104 10.54 20.07 -5.25
CA ALA A 104 9.63 20.07 -6.42
C ALA A 104 8.44 19.10 -6.31
N PHE A 105 8.65 17.85 -5.90
CA PHE A 105 7.56 16.87 -5.83
C PHE A 105 7.75 15.71 -4.83
N GLY A 106 8.75 15.72 -3.95
CA GLY A 106 9.02 14.62 -3.00
C GLY A 106 10.05 13.61 -3.51
N HIS A 107 10.26 12.53 -2.74
CA HIS A 107 11.30 11.52 -3.00
C HIS A 107 10.72 10.11 -3.15
N PHE A 108 11.33 9.32 -4.03
CA PHE A 108 10.99 7.94 -4.28
C PHE A 108 12.22 7.04 -4.13
N SER A 109 12.13 6.00 -3.32
CA SER A 109 13.03 4.85 -3.45
C SER A 109 12.55 4.00 -4.60
N THR A 110 13.45 3.64 -5.52
CA THR A 110 13.18 2.70 -6.61
C THR A 110 14.14 1.53 -6.55
N PHE A 111 13.61 0.32 -6.57
CA PHE A 111 14.32 -0.91 -6.26
C PHE A 111 14.62 -1.71 -7.51
N GLU A 112 15.85 -2.25 -7.60
CA GLU A 112 16.30 -3.19 -8.63
C GLU A 112 16.00 -2.73 -10.06
N ALA A 113 16.00 -1.40 -10.28
CA ALA A 113 15.92 -0.85 -11.62
C ALA A 113 17.12 -1.32 -12.45
N ASP A 114 16.90 -1.55 -13.73
CA ASP A 114 17.94 -1.99 -14.65
C ASP A 114 19.02 -0.92 -14.90
N MET A 115 18.70 0.35 -14.65
CA MET A 115 19.61 1.48 -14.78
C MET A 115 19.37 2.59 -13.75
N LEU A 116 20.37 3.46 -13.60
CA LEU A 116 20.23 4.71 -12.83
C LEU A 116 19.22 5.62 -13.54
N TYR A 117 18.31 6.22 -12.78
CA TYR A 117 17.34 7.16 -13.34
C TYR A 117 18.08 8.41 -13.88
N PRO A 118 17.85 8.80 -15.14
CA PRO A 118 18.58 9.91 -15.75
C PRO A 118 18.18 11.23 -15.08
N TYR A 119 19.10 11.84 -14.32
CA TYR A 119 18.83 13.10 -13.60
C TYR A 119 18.38 14.26 -14.50
N SER A 120 18.76 14.25 -15.78
CA SER A 120 18.31 15.23 -16.78
C SER A 120 16.81 15.16 -17.08
N VAL A 121 16.14 14.04 -16.76
CA VAL A 121 14.71 13.83 -16.91
C VAL A 121 14.02 14.21 -15.60
N ASN A 122 13.85 15.51 -15.36
CA ASN A 122 13.24 15.98 -14.11
C ASN A 122 11.72 16.19 -14.28
N GLY A 123 10.92 15.49 -13.47
CA GLY A 123 9.49 15.74 -13.36
C GLY A 123 8.68 14.52 -12.92
N LEU A 124 7.69 14.74 -12.07
CA LEU A 124 6.85 13.68 -11.49
C LEU A 124 6.18 12.77 -12.54
N GLU A 125 5.61 13.34 -13.61
CA GLU A 125 4.94 12.55 -14.65
C GLU A 125 5.94 11.72 -15.47
N LEU A 126 7.13 12.28 -15.73
CA LEU A 126 8.19 11.59 -16.45
C LEU A 126 8.72 10.42 -15.63
N PHE A 127 8.91 10.63 -14.33
CA PHE A 127 9.28 9.58 -13.40
C PHE A 127 8.23 8.45 -13.37
N TYR A 128 6.93 8.78 -13.26
CA TYR A 128 5.87 7.76 -13.32
C TYR A 128 5.85 6.96 -14.62
N ASN A 129 6.15 7.59 -15.75
CA ASN A 129 6.26 6.89 -17.03
C ASN A 129 7.49 5.98 -17.06
N TRP A 130 8.62 6.46 -16.55
CA TRP A 130 9.86 5.70 -16.53
C TRP A 130 9.77 4.44 -15.66
N ILE A 131 9.24 4.54 -14.43
CA ILE A 131 9.05 3.35 -13.58
C ILE A 131 8.07 2.36 -14.22
N ALA A 132 7.10 2.85 -15.00
CA ALA A 132 6.15 2.00 -15.71
C ALA A 132 6.78 1.25 -16.90
N GLU A 133 7.65 1.93 -17.64
CA GLU A 133 8.41 1.39 -18.76
C GLU A 133 9.41 0.32 -18.30
N HIS A 134 10.18 0.62 -17.26
CA HIS A 134 11.24 -0.25 -16.72
C HIS A 134 10.70 -1.26 -15.69
N LYS A 135 9.40 -1.19 -15.38
CA LYS A 135 8.74 -2.03 -14.38
C LYS A 135 9.39 -1.96 -12.99
N ALA A 136 9.96 -0.81 -12.68
CA ALA A 136 10.76 -0.60 -11.48
C ALA A 136 9.85 -0.35 -10.28
N ILE A 137 9.91 -1.22 -9.27
CA ILE A 137 9.11 -1.09 -8.05
C ILE A 137 9.59 0.15 -7.30
N SER A 138 8.66 1.03 -6.91
CA SER A 138 8.96 2.26 -6.21
C SER A 138 8.10 2.46 -4.97
N GLN A 139 8.62 3.28 -4.05
CA GLN A 139 8.02 3.68 -2.80
C GLN A 139 7.98 5.21 -2.72
N PHE A 140 6.88 5.79 -2.21
CA PHE A 140 6.84 7.19 -1.80
C PHE A 140 7.56 7.35 -0.45
N ASN A 141 8.64 8.11 -0.42
CA ASN A 141 9.42 8.35 0.79
C ASN A 141 8.96 9.63 1.48
N HIS A 142 8.89 9.58 2.82
CA HIS A 142 8.64 10.67 3.76
C HIS A 142 7.75 11.80 3.23
N PRO A 143 6.55 11.47 2.69
CA PRO A 143 5.74 12.42 1.93
C PRO A 143 5.29 13.57 2.81
N ARG A 144 5.52 14.82 2.39
CA ARG A 144 5.01 16.02 3.07
C ARG A 144 3.73 16.50 2.40
N ALA A 145 2.97 17.33 3.12
CA ALA A 145 1.84 18.04 2.51
C ALA A 145 2.34 18.85 1.29
N GLY A 146 1.68 18.72 0.15
CA GLY A 146 2.11 19.30 -1.13
C GLY A 146 2.91 18.35 -2.02
N ASP A 147 3.65 17.39 -1.46
CA ASP A 147 4.49 16.48 -2.24
C ASP A 147 3.66 15.62 -3.20
N PHE A 148 4.29 15.23 -4.30
CA PHE A 148 3.70 14.45 -5.39
C PHE A 148 2.43 15.11 -5.95
N LYS A 149 2.40 16.46 -5.94
CA LYS A 149 1.22 17.29 -6.22
C LYS A 149 0.03 16.90 -5.32
N ASN A 150 0.25 16.77 -4.02
CA ASN A 150 -0.70 16.19 -3.06
C ASN A 150 -1.12 14.75 -3.43
N LEU A 151 -0.16 13.93 -3.85
CA LEU A 151 -0.38 12.53 -4.22
C LEU A 151 -1.52 12.37 -5.26
N VAL A 152 -1.62 13.28 -6.23
CA VAL A 152 -2.61 13.15 -7.32
C VAL A 152 -2.38 11.83 -8.04
N PHE A 153 -3.46 11.08 -8.25
CA PHE A 153 -3.38 9.75 -8.85
C PHE A 153 -2.80 9.77 -10.25
N ASN A 154 -1.83 8.89 -10.48
CA ASN A 154 -1.28 8.61 -11.80
C ASN A 154 -1.42 7.10 -12.11
N ARG A 155 -2.06 6.78 -13.24
CA ARG A 155 -2.34 5.40 -13.64
C ARG A 155 -1.07 4.60 -13.95
N ASN A 156 -0.07 5.22 -14.58
CA ASN A 156 1.17 4.56 -14.95
C ASN A 156 2.00 4.28 -13.70
N GLY A 157 2.11 5.29 -12.83
CA GLY A 157 2.78 5.17 -11.53
C GLY A 157 2.14 4.11 -10.63
N ASN A 158 0.80 4.07 -10.53
CA ASN A 158 0.07 3.18 -9.61
C ASN A 158 0.40 1.69 -9.75
N LYS A 159 0.90 1.25 -10.91
CA LYS A 159 1.29 -0.14 -11.12
C LYS A 159 2.59 -0.51 -10.40
N TYR A 160 3.50 0.44 -10.21
CA TYR A 160 4.85 0.16 -9.70
C TYR A 160 5.25 1.01 -8.49
N ALA A 161 4.68 2.20 -8.30
CA ALA A 161 4.70 2.91 -7.02
C ALA A 161 3.68 2.25 -6.08
N THR A 162 4.15 1.29 -5.30
CA THR A 162 3.32 0.30 -4.57
C THR A 162 3.40 0.47 -3.05
N MET A 163 4.30 1.32 -2.55
CA MET A 163 4.53 1.49 -1.12
C MET A 163 4.61 2.97 -0.76
N ILE A 164 4.30 3.31 0.49
CA ILE A 164 4.37 4.68 1.01
C ILE A 164 4.75 4.65 2.48
N GLU A 165 5.74 5.47 2.85
CA GLU A 165 6.17 5.55 4.23
C GLU A 165 5.09 6.15 5.13
N VAL A 166 4.77 5.46 6.23
CA VAL A 166 3.92 5.97 7.32
C VAL A 166 4.73 6.33 8.55
N VAL A 167 5.92 5.73 8.68
CA VAL A 167 6.95 6.08 9.66
C VAL A 167 8.28 6.13 8.93
N ASN A 168 9.05 7.17 9.18
CA ASN A 168 10.41 7.29 8.68
C ASN A 168 11.34 7.72 9.82
N GLY A 169 12.59 7.28 9.76
CA GLY A 169 13.70 8.01 10.36
C GLY A 169 14.49 7.25 11.42
N SER A 170 15.67 7.79 11.69
CA SER A 170 16.61 7.30 12.68
C SER A 170 17.22 8.48 13.46
N GLY A 171 17.32 8.36 14.78
CA GLY A 171 17.94 9.38 15.62
C GLY A 171 17.00 10.48 16.09
N THR A 172 17.19 11.71 15.63
CA THR A 172 16.67 12.94 16.27
C THR A 172 15.27 13.38 15.84
N TYR A 173 14.66 12.70 14.87
CA TYR A 173 13.31 13.01 14.41
C TYR A 173 12.58 11.74 13.97
N THR A 174 11.28 11.68 14.21
CA THR A 174 10.43 10.53 13.87
C THR A 174 9.10 11.02 13.34
N PRO A 175 9.07 11.40 12.06
CA PRO A 175 7.84 11.85 11.43
C PRO A 175 6.88 10.69 11.18
N TYR A 176 5.60 11.04 11.28
CA TYR A 176 4.47 10.18 10.97
C TYR A 176 3.73 10.73 9.76
N TYR A 177 3.45 9.85 8.81
CA TYR A 177 2.85 10.18 7.52
C TYR A 177 1.56 9.40 7.26
N GLU A 178 0.91 8.89 8.32
CA GLU A 178 -0.37 8.18 8.22
C GLU A 178 -1.43 8.95 7.43
N GLU A 179 -1.50 10.27 7.60
CA GLU A 179 -2.43 11.13 6.86
C GLU A 179 -2.16 11.13 5.36
N LEU A 180 -0.89 11.04 4.95
CA LEU A 180 -0.48 10.99 3.54
C LEU A 180 -0.73 9.60 2.94
N TYR A 181 -0.58 8.53 3.73
CA TYR A 181 -1.01 7.20 3.33
C TYR A 181 -2.52 7.16 3.06
N ILE A 182 -3.33 7.69 3.98
CA ILE A 182 -4.78 7.82 3.80
C ILE A 182 -5.11 8.70 2.59
N LEU A 183 -4.40 9.82 2.40
CA LEU A 183 -4.57 10.70 1.24
C LEU A 183 -4.29 9.96 -0.08
N ALA A 184 -3.20 9.20 -0.16
CA ALA A 184 -2.87 8.40 -1.34
C ALA A 184 -4.00 7.43 -1.67
N LEU A 185 -4.46 6.65 -0.69
CA LEU A 185 -5.57 5.71 -0.87
C LEU A 185 -6.86 6.40 -1.31
N ASN A 186 -7.19 7.55 -0.71
CA ASN A 186 -8.37 8.35 -1.05
C ASN A 186 -8.26 8.98 -2.44
N ASN A 187 -7.05 9.25 -2.92
CA ASN A 187 -6.81 9.67 -4.29
C ASN A 187 -6.90 8.51 -5.29
N GLY A 188 -6.99 7.25 -4.83
CA GLY A 188 -7.17 6.06 -5.64
C GLY A 188 -5.90 5.24 -5.84
N TRP A 189 -4.79 5.61 -5.18
CA TRP A 189 -3.57 4.82 -5.21
C TRP A 189 -3.79 3.47 -4.54
N HIS A 190 -3.15 2.46 -5.10
CA HIS A 190 -3.02 1.15 -4.49
C HIS A 190 -1.62 1.04 -3.92
N VAL A 191 -1.46 1.43 -2.67
CA VAL A 191 -0.16 1.43 -1.97
C VAL A 191 -0.28 0.73 -0.61
N ALA A 192 0.81 0.12 -0.18
CA ALA A 192 0.98 -0.44 1.16
C ALA A 192 1.80 0.49 2.05
N PRO A 193 1.51 0.53 3.37
CA PRO A 193 2.30 1.29 4.31
C PRO A 193 3.62 0.57 4.59
N VAL A 194 4.70 1.34 4.72
CA VAL A 194 6.03 0.87 5.11
C VAL A 194 6.59 1.76 6.21
N ALA A 195 7.47 1.20 7.03
CA ALA A 195 8.22 1.92 8.05
C ALA A 195 9.71 1.67 7.83
N ASN A 196 10.49 2.74 7.62
CA ASN A 196 11.91 2.66 7.32
C ASN A 196 12.71 3.69 8.13
N GLN A 197 14.03 3.60 8.04
CA GLN A 197 14.94 4.32 8.95
C GLN A 197 15.65 5.51 8.30
N ASP A 198 15.65 5.61 6.96
CA ASP A 198 16.34 6.67 6.22
C ASP A 198 17.77 6.88 6.73
N ASN A 199 18.50 5.76 6.83
CA ASN A 199 19.78 5.70 7.50
C ASN A 199 20.81 6.55 6.75
N HIS A 200 21.18 7.70 7.31
CA HIS A 200 22.39 8.45 6.89
C HIS A 200 23.58 8.17 7.82
N ARG A 201 23.32 7.48 8.93
CA ARG A 201 24.32 6.95 9.83
C ARG A 201 24.23 5.44 9.77
N LYS A 202 25.30 4.75 10.20
CA LYS A 202 25.31 3.29 10.40
C LYS A 202 24.13 2.84 11.27
N LYS A 203 24.02 1.53 11.53
CA LYS A 203 22.87 0.87 12.19
C LYS A 203 21.71 0.57 11.24
N TRP A 204 22.03 0.10 10.04
CA TRP A 204 21.04 -0.33 9.06
C TRP A 204 20.21 -1.49 9.60
N GLY A 205 18.92 -1.25 9.84
CA GLY A 205 17.98 -2.26 10.29
C GLY A 205 17.69 -2.29 11.79
N ASN A 206 18.43 -1.57 12.62
CA ASN A 206 18.15 -1.45 14.06
C ASN A 206 18.39 -0.04 14.62
N ALA A 207 18.45 0.98 13.75
CA ALA A 207 18.48 2.34 14.21
C ALA A 207 17.14 2.69 14.87
N THR A 208 17.23 3.43 15.98
CA THR A 208 16.06 3.79 16.77
C THR A 208 15.62 5.22 16.50
N THR A 209 14.31 5.44 16.60
CA THR A 209 13.65 6.74 16.66
C THR A 209 14.02 7.52 17.92
N THR A 210 13.56 8.76 18.04
CA THR A 210 13.69 9.55 19.29
C THR A 210 12.98 8.89 20.47
N LEU A 211 11.96 8.08 20.19
CA LEU A 211 11.18 7.33 21.17
C LEU A 211 11.78 5.94 21.48
N GLY A 212 12.90 5.58 20.82
CA GLY A 212 13.60 4.32 21.03
C GLY A 212 13.02 3.13 20.27
N GLN A 213 12.11 3.38 19.32
CA GLN A 213 11.46 2.35 18.50
C GLN A 213 12.29 2.09 17.26
N ILE A 214 12.26 0.88 16.72
CA ILE A 214 12.89 0.54 15.44
C ILE A 214 11.79 0.51 14.37
N PRO A 215 11.76 1.43 13.40
CA PRO A 215 10.87 1.34 12.25
C PRO A 215 11.30 0.17 11.37
N LEU A 216 10.38 -0.76 11.12
CA LEU A 216 10.60 -1.91 10.23
C LEU A 216 9.38 -2.17 9.36
N THR A 217 9.63 -2.79 8.22
CA THR A 217 8.59 -3.27 7.30
C THR A 217 8.55 -4.79 7.34
N GLY A 218 7.38 -5.37 7.60
CA GLY A 218 7.16 -6.81 7.44
C GLY A 218 6.72 -7.12 6.02
N ILE A 219 7.35 -8.11 5.39
CA ILE A 219 7.06 -8.59 4.03
C ILE A 219 6.49 -10.01 4.09
N TRP A 220 5.32 -10.22 3.49
CA TRP A 220 4.69 -11.53 3.33
C TRP A 220 5.13 -12.19 2.02
N ALA A 221 6.02 -13.17 2.13
CA ALA A 221 6.52 -13.94 1.00
C ALA A 221 6.63 -15.44 1.33
N ASP A 222 6.53 -16.30 0.32
CA ASP A 222 6.61 -17.76 0.52
C ASP A 222 7.99 -18.20 0.99
N THR A 223 9.04 -17.62 0.41
CA THR A 223 10.44 -17.94 0.70
C THR A 223 11.29 -16.67 0.67
N LEU A 224 12.42 -16.68 1.38
CA LEU A 224 13.36 -15.57 1.40
C LEU A 224 14.28 -15.61 0.18
N THR A 225 13.73 -15.23 -0.98
CA THR A 225 14.51 -15.06 -2.21
C THR A 225 14.24 -13.66 -2.78
N LYS A 226 15.21 -13.09 -3.51
CA LYS A 226 15.07 -11.77 -4.13
C LYS A 226 13.80 -11.70 -4.98
N GLU A 227 13.54 -12.72 -5.80
CA GLU A 227 12.32 -12.83 -6.62
C GLU A 227 11.05 -12.74 -5.77
N LYS A 228 10.94 -13.53 -4.69
CA LYS A 228 9.72 -13.56 -3.87
C LYS A 228 9.52 -12.33 -3.01
N ILE A 229 10.61 -11.68 -2.60
CA ILE A 229 10.56 -10.37 -1.93
C ILE A 229 10.05 -9.30 -2.89
N LEU A 230 10.62 -9.20 -4.10
CA LEU A 230 10.16 -8.24 -5.11
C LEU A 230 8.70 -8.53 -5.54
N GLU A 231 8.31 -9.80 -5.67
CA GLU A 231 6.94 -10.19 -5.95
C GLU A 231 5.98 -9.72 -4.83
N ALA A 232 6.38 -9.88 -3.57
CA ALA A 232 5.58 -9.42 -2.43
C ALA A 232 5.46 -7.89 -2.39
N MET A 233 6.55 -7.15 -2.62
CA MET A 233 6.55 -5.68 -2.70
C MET A 233 5.63 -5.19 -3.83
N LEU A 234 5.76 -5.73 -5.04
CA LEU A 234 4.91 -5.39 -6.19
C LEU A 234 3.43 -5.65 -5.91
N ASN A 235 3.13 -6.75 -5.21
CA ASN A 235 1.78 -7.12 -4.83
C ASN A 235 1.33 -6.53 -3.49
N LYS A 236 2.06 -5.56 -2.94
CA LYS A 236 1.66 -4.80 -1.73
C LYS A 236 1.45 -5.71 -0.52
N ARG A 237 2.12 -6.86 -0.47
CA ARG A 237 2.09 -7.80 0.64
C ARG A 237 3.11 -7.37 1.70
N VAL A 238 3.00 -6.12 2.14
CA VAL A 238 3.88 -5.52 3.15
C VAL A 238 3.06 -4.75 4.18
N TYR A 239 3.61 -4.57 5.37
CA TYR A 239 2.98 -3.82 6.45
C TYR A 239 4.06 -3.10 7.28
N ALA A 240 3.70 -1.95 7.84
CA ALA A 240 4.60 -1.14 8.64
C ALA A 240 4.48 -1.52 10.12
N VAL A 241 5.60 -1.55 10.85
CA VAL A 241 5.65 -1.75 12.29
C VAL A 241 6.65 -0.82 12.97
N GLU A 242 6.35 -0.49 14.21
CA GLU A 242 7.31 0.00 15.20
C GLU A 242 7.69 -1.16 16.11
N VAL A 243 8.96 -1.25 16.51
CA VAL A 243 9.46 -2.36 17.33
C VAL A 243 10.27 -1.84 18.51
N LYS A 244 9.80 -2.13 19.72
CA LYS A 244 10.43 -1.81 20.99
C LYS A 244 9.89 -2.73 22.10
N PRO A 245 10.74 -3.47 22.83
CA PRO A 245 12.17 -3.66 22.63
C PRO A 245 12.49 -4.36 21.29
N ALA A 246 13.76 -4.44 20.91
CA ALA A 246 14.19 -4.95 19.59
C ALA A 246 13.72 -6.38 19.25
N ASN A 247 13.32 -7.17 20.25
CA ASN A 247 12.77 -8.51 20.09
C ASN A 247 11.23 -8.56 20.03
N ASP A 248 10.54 -7.43 20.19
CA ASP A 248 9.07 -7.33 20.15
C ASP A 248 8.54 -7.07 18.73
N ARG A 249 8.91 -7.93 17.79
CA ARG A 249 8.41 -7.80 16.41
C ARG A 249 6.92 -8.16 16.36
N ILE A 250 6.10 -7.35 15.69
CA ILE A 250 4.66 -7.55 15.55
C ILE A 250 4.35 -8.48 14.37
N TYR A 251 4.12 -9.77 14.61
CA TYR A 251 3.85 -10.75 13.57
C TYR A 251 2.37 -10.72 13.13
N LEU A 252 2.09 -10.10 11.99
CA LEU A 252 0.79 -10.20 11.33
C LEU A 252 0.62 -11.62 10.73
N ARG A 253 -0.14 -12.49 11.40
CA ARG A 253 -0.37 -13.89 11.01
C ARG A 253 -1.48 -14.03 9.98
N ASP A 254 -2.52 -13.22 10.09
CA ASP A 254 -3.58 -13.14 9.09
C ASP A 254 -4.16 -11.73 9.01
N TYR A 255 -4.48 -11.33 7.80
CA TYR A 255 -5.32 -10.19 7.48
C TYR A 255 -5.97 -10.55 6.14
N SER A 256 -7.25 -10.92 6.21
CA SER A 256 -7.93 -11.52 5.07
C SER A 256 -9.41 -11.16 5.00
N ILE A 257 -9.95 -11.19 3.79
CA ILE A 257 -11.38 -11.18 3.51
C ILE A 257 -11.66 -12.38 2.61
N GLY A 258 -12.41 -13.36 3.12
CA GLY A 258 -12.51 -14.67 2.46
C GLY A 258 -11.12 -15.30 2.26
N ASN A 259 -10.78 -15.63 1.02
CA ASN A 259 -9.45 -16.14 0.67
C ASN A 259 -8.47 -15.05 0.20
N THR A 260 -8.90 -13.80 0.11
CA THR A 260 -8.05 -12.68 -0.33
C THR A 260 -7.23 -12.15 0.83
N LYS A 261 -5.92 -11.99 0.61
CA LYS A 261 -4.95 -11.46 1.57
C LYS A 261 -4.69 -9.97 1.36
N MET A 262 -4.02 -9.34 2.33
CA MET A 262 -3.58 -7.95 2.25
C MET A 262 -2.84 -7.64 0.93
N GLY A 263 -3.05 -6.43 0.40
CA GLY A 263 -2.43 -5.98 -0.84
C GLY A 263 -3.21 -6.31 -2.12
N ASP A 264 -4.31 -7.06 -2.00
CA ASP A 264 -5.09 -7.55 -3.14
C ASP A 264 -6.58 -7.13 -3.10
N VAL A 265 -7.31 -7.46 -4.16
CA VAL A 265 -8.71 -7.09 -4.37
C VAL A 265 -9.63 -8.28 -4.09
N TYR A 266 -10.49 -8.13 -3.09
CA TYR A 266 -11.58 -9.05 -2.81
C TYR A 266 -12.78 -8.73 -3.69
N TYR A 267 -13.14 -9.67 -4.56
CA TYR A 267 -14.33 -9.60 -5.39
C TYR A 267 -15.45 -10.43 -4.76
N THR A 268 -16.62 -9.84 -4.57
CA THR A 268 -17.76 -10.52 -3.96
C THR A 268 -19.08 -10.12 -4.60
N THR A 269 -20.11 -10.95 -4.45
CA THR A 269 -21.51 -10.55 -4.66
C THR A 269 -22.24 -10.31 -3.34
N ASP A 270 -21.65 -10.74 -2.24
CA ASP A 270 -22.23 -10.61 -0.90
C ASP A 270 -22.07 -9.20 -0.39
N LYS A 271 -23.11 -8.74 0.31
CA LYS A 271 -23.07 -7.43 0.98
C LYS A 271 -22.34 -7.49 2.30
N ASN A 272 -22.34 -8.63 2.97
CA ASN A 272 -21.68 -8.81 4.26
C ASN A 272 -20.21 -9.19 4.03
N ILE A 273 -19.32 -8.36 4.54
CA ILE A 273 -17.88 -8.53 4.47
C ILE A 273 -17.38 -8.96 5.83
N SER A 274 -16.72 -10.11 5.89
CA SER A 274 -16.05 -10.63 7.08
C SER A 274 -14.56 -10.38 6.94
N ILE A 275 -14.00 -9.54 7.81
CA ILE A 275 -12.59 -9.16 7.80
C ILE A 275 -11.89 -9.84 8.97
N ASN A 276 -10.98 -10.78 8.68
CA ASN A 276 -10.24 -11.52 9.69
C ASN A 276 -8.90 -10.85 9.96
N LEU A 277 -8.50 -10.85 11.24
CA LEU A 277 -7.18 -10.41 11.70
C LEU A 277 -6.66 -11.44 12.69
N SER A 278 -5.41 -11.87 12.50
CA SER A 278 -4.61 -12.53 13.53
C SER A 278 -3.24 -11.88 13.62
N VAL A 279 -2.84 -11.48 14.82
CA VAL A 279 -1.56 -10.81 15.08
C VAL A 279 -1.04 -11.19 16.47
N ASP A 280 0.27 -11.41 16.58
CA ASP A 280 0.96 -11.59 17.87
C ASP A 280 2.23 -10.77 17.97
N ALA A 281 2.63 -10.48 19.20
CA ALA A 281 3.88 -9.87 19.57
C ALA A 281 4.31 -10.37 20.97
N ILE A 282 5.41 -9.87 21.52
CA ILE A 282 5.78 -10.07 22.92
C ILE A 282 4.94 -9.16 23.82
N ASN A 283 4.84 -7.85 23.50
CA ASN A 283 4.05 -6.92 24.28
C ASN A 283 2.56 -7.01 23.92
N ASP A 284 1.71 -6.77 24.92
CA ASP A 284 0.27 -6.83 24.76
C ASP A 284 -0.25 -5.71 23.84
N PHE A 285 -1.24 -6.03 23.01
CA PHE A 285 -2.01 -5.05 22.26
C PHE A 285 -2.98 -4.33 23.20
N TYR A 286 -3.15 -3.02 22.99
CA TYR A 286 -4.15 -2.19 23.67
C TYR A 286 -5.39 -1.98 22.80
N LYS A 287 -5.21 -1.70 21.51
CA LYS A 287 -6.33 -1.35 20.64
C LYS A 287 -6.09 -1.66 19.18
N ILE A 288 -7.11 -2.22 18.53
CA ILE A 288 -7.15 -2.48 17.10
C ILE A 288 -8.23 -1.62 16.45
N TYR A 289 -7.89 -0.97 15.34
CA TYR A 289 -8.79 -0.16 14.54
C TYR A 289 -8.98 -0.78 13.16
N LEU A 290 -10.23 -0.94 12.74
CA LEU A 290 -10.58 -1.17 11.35
C LEU A 290 -10.82 0.18 10.67
N TYR A 291 -10.00 0.51 9.69
CA TYR A 291 -10.23 1.66 8.83
C TYR A 291 -10.99 1.24 7.58
N ARG A 292 -11.96 2.06 7.21
CA ARG A 292 -12.76 1.98 6.00
C ARG A 292 -12.62 3.28 5.22
N ASN A 293 -12.12 3.22 4.00
CA ASN A 293 -11.99 4.42 3.13
C ASN A 293 -11.36 5.62 3.88
N GLY A 294 -10.32 5.34 4.69
CA GLY A 294 -9.55 6.36 5.39
C GLY A 294 -10.14 6.83 6.73
N VAL A 295 -11.32 6.34 7.13
CA VAL A 295 -11.94 6.66 8.42
C VAL A 295 -12.10 5.42 9.28
N ILE A 296 -12.07 5.58 10.60
CA ILE A 296 -12.30 4.46 11.54
C ILE A 296 -13.74 3.98 11.37
N ALA A 297 -13.89 2.71 10.99
CA ALA A 297 -15.17 2.02 10.83
C ALA A 297 -15.59 1.33 12.13
N ASP A 298 -14.62 0.69 12.80
CA ASP A 298 -14.80 -0.05 14.02
C ASP A 298 -13.47 -0.09 14.82
N SER A 299 -13.53 -0.43 16.10
CA SER A 299 -12.34 -0.66 16.92
C SER A 299 -12.62 -1.59 18.10
N VAL A 300 -11.62 -2.35 18.51
CA VAL A 300 -11.69 -3.24 19.68
C VAL A 300 -10.57 -2.91 20.64
N VAL A 301 -10.90 -2.73 21.92
CA VAL A 301 -9.91 -2.69 23.00
C VAL A 301 -9.55 -4.12 23.36
N VAL A 302 -8.25 -4.39 23.45
CA VAL A 302 -7.67 -5.70 23.75
C VAL A 302 -6.63 -5.53 24.87
N ASP A 303 -6.31 -6.62 25.55
CA ASP A 303 -5.27 -6.67 26.57
C ASP A 303 -4.63 -8.05 26.55
N THR A 304 -3.91 -8.31 25.45
CA THR A 304 -3.34 -9.63 25.12
C THR A 304 -2.26 -9.46 24.06
N ASN A 305 -1.22 -10.29 24.12
CA ASN A 305 -0.15 -10.34 23.13
C ASN A 305 -0.50 -11.16 21.88
N TYR A 306 -1.67 -11.79 21.86
CA TYR A 306 -2.23 -12.47 20.70
C TYR A 306 -3.68 -12.03 20.48
N VAL A 307 -3.95 -11.46 19.32
CA VAL A 307 -5.28 -11.03 18.88
C VAL A 307 -5.71 -11.90 17.70
N ASN A 308 -6.92 -12.45 17.79
CA ASN A 308 -7.59 -13.15 16.71
C ASN A 308 -9.06 -12.73 16.68
N ILE A 309 -9.42 -11.87 15.73
CA ILE A 309 -10.74 -11.22 15.67
C ILE A 309 -11.27 -11.18 14.24
N THR A 310 -12.60 -11.11 14.14
CA THR A 310 -13.31 -10.92 12.87
C THR A 310 -14.20 -9.70 12.99
N PHE A 311 -13.96 -8.70 12.14
CA PHE A 311 -14.88 -7.58 11.95
C PHE A 311 -15.93 -7.92 10.90
N SER A 312 -17.09 -7.26 10.98
CA SER A 312 -18.15 -7.36 9.98
C SER A 312 -18.56 -5.98 9.51
N ASP A 313 -18.72 -5.80 8.20
CA ASP A 313 -19.19 -4.55 7.58
C ASP A 313 -20.05 -4.88 6.34
N THR A 314 -20.77 -3.90 5.80
CA THR A 314 -21.71 -4.05 4.68
C THR A 314 -21.34 -3.26 3.41
N MET A 315 -20.07 -2.91 3.25
CA MET A 315 -19.61 -2.08 2.13
C MET A 315 -19.66 -2.80 0.77
N THR A 316 -20.05 -2.07 -0.27
CA THR A 316 -20.13 -2.52 -1.66
C THR A 316 -18.90 -2.14 -2.52
N ASN A 317 -18.15 -1.10 -2.17
CA ASN A 317 -16.94 -0.71 -2.88
C ASN A 317 -16.02 0.19 -2.04
N GLY A 318 -14.72 -0.10 -2.02
CA GLY A 318 -13.77 0.66 -1.20
C GLY A 318 -12.57 -0.17 -0.78
N TYR A 319 -11.99 0.16 0.37
CA TYR A 319 -10.90 -0.59 0.97
C TYR A 319 -11.00 -0.62 2.49
N TYR A 320 -10.39 -1.66 3.06
CA TYR A 320 -10.12 -1.76 4.48
C TYR A 320 -8.62 -1.83 4.73
N PHE A 321 -8.13 -1.19 5.79
CA PHE A 321 -6.84 -1.51 6.38
C PHE A 321 -6.96 -1.53 7.89
N ILE A 322 -6.00 -2.14 8.56
CA ILE A 322 -5.99 -2.26 10.02
C ILE A 322 -4.82 -1.46 10.58
N LYS A 323 -5.07 -0.78 11.69
CA LYS A 323 -4.03 -0.19 12.54
C LYS A 323 -4.16 -0.76 13.94
N GLY A 324 -3.07 -1.23 14.51
CA GLY A 324 -3.03 -1.65 15.92
C GLY A 324 -2.07 -0.80 16.74
N ILE A 325 -2.31 -0.80 18.04
CA ILE A 325 -1.50 -0.11 19.05
C ILE A 325 -1.24 -1.08 20.19
N GLN A 326 0.03 -1.26 20.57
CA GLN A 326 0.47 -1.98 21.76
C GLN A 326 0.39 -1.11 23.02
N GLN A 327 0.40 -1.73 24.20
CA GLN A 327 0.32 -1.05 25.50
C GLN A 327 1.45 -0.03 25.72
N ASP A 328 2.61 -0.23 25.09
CA ASP A 328 3.77 0.67 25.14
C ASP A 328 3.75 1.76 24.06
N GLY A 329 2.73 1.78 23.21
CA GLY A 329 2.51 2.77 22.16
C GLY A 329 3.03 2.38 20.78
N ASP A 330 3.70 1.23 20.63
CA ASP A 330 4.14 0.73 19.34
C ASP A 330 2.94 0.38 18.45
N ARG A 331 3.10 0.58 17.14
CA ARG A 331 2.02 0.50 16.17
C ARG A 331 2.36 -0.39 15.00
N PHE A 332 1.30 -0.90 14.37
CA PHE A 332 1.38 -1.47 13.04
C PHE A 332 0.27 -0.95 12.13
N TRP A 333 0.53 -0.97 10.81
CA TRP A 333 -0.41 -0.61 9.76
C TRP A 333 -0.35 -1.65 8.65
N THR A 334 -1.47 -2.21 8.24
CA THR A 334 -1.52 -3.20 7.16
C THR A 334 -1.67 -2.54 5.79
N ALA A 335 -1.20 -3.21 4.72
CA ALA A 335 -1.68 -2.90 3.38
C ALA A 335 -3.21 -3.05 3.30
N PRO A 336 -3.92 -2.33 2.41
CA PRO A 336 -5.35 -2.49 2.29
C PRO A 336 -5.75 -3.82 1.64
N ILE A 337 -6.98 -4.26 1.90
CA ILE A 337 -7.72 -5.14 1.01
C ILE A 337 -8.79 -4.29 0.35
N TRP A 338 -8.76 -4.19 -0.99
CA TRP A 338 -9.78 -3.48 -1.75
C TRP A 338 -10.97 -4.40 -1.96
N VAL A 339 -12.18 -3.88 -1.79
CA VAL A 339 -13.42 -4.65 -1.97
C VAL A 339 -14.14 -4.10 -3.18
N ILE A 340 -14.44 -4.98 -4.14
CA ILE A 340 -15.26 -4.67 -5.30
C ILE A 340 -16.46 -5.62 -5.31
N ASN A 341 -17.64 -5.10 -4.97
CA ASN A 341 -18.88 -5.86 -5.11
C ASN A 341 -19.29 -5.92 -6.60
N ARG A 342 -19.42 -7.14 -7.13
CA ARG A 342 -19.85 -7.48 -8.50
C ARG A 342 -21.35 -7.70 -8.64
N ALA A 343 -22.11 -7.83 -7.55
CA ALA A 343 -23.57 -7.82 -7.59
C ALA A 343 -24.14 -6.48 -8.11
N GLY A 344 -23.29 -5.47 -8.23
CA GLY A 344 -23.65 -4.12 -8.59
C GLY A 344 -24.09 -3.33 -7.36
N PRO A 345 -23.96 -2.00 -7.40
CA PRO A 345 -24.42 -1.16 -6.29
C PRO A 345 -25.96 -1.22 -6.21
N THR A 346 -26.55 -0.88 -5.06
CA THR A 346 -28.02 -0.73 -4.93
C THR A 346 -28.52 0.67 -5.30
N GLY A 347 -27.60 1.61 -5.51
CA GLY A 347 -27.85 2.99 -5.93
C GLY A 347 -26.68 3.50 -6.77
N ILE A 348 -26.55 4.83 -6.90
CA ILE A 348 -25.34 5.41 -7.51
C ILE A 348 -24.21 5.41 -6.48
N GLU A 349 -23.08 4.83 -6.86
CA GLU A 349 -21.84 4.84 -6.10
C GLU A 349 -20.71 5.38 -6.98
N ALA A 350 -19.77 6.11 -6.38
CA ALA A 350 -18.54 6.49 -7.04
C ALA A 350 -17.35 5.90 -6.28
N TRP A 351 -16.34 5.44 -7.01
CA TRP A 351 -15.06 5.07 -6.43
C TRP A 351 -13.91 5.48 -7.36
N PRO A 352 -12.87 6.19 -6.87
CA PRO A 352 -12.82 6.82 -5.56
C PRO A 352 -13.92 7.88 -5.39
N ASN A 353 -14.35 8.12 -4.15
CA ASN A 353 -15.24 9.23 -3.79
C ASN A 353 -14.65 9.89 -2.55
N PRO A 354 -14.20 11.16 -2.61
CA PRO A 354 -14.46 12.16 -3.64
C PRO A 354 -13.88 11.84 -5.03
N ILE A 355 -14.51 12.37 -6.07
CA ILE A 355 -14.21 12.13 -7.48
C ILE A 355 -12.76 12.52 -7.80
N ARG A 356 -12.12 11.67 -8.59
CA ARG A 356 -10.75 11.75 -9.12
C ARG A 356 -10.78 11.41 -10.60
N THR A 357 -9.66 11.59 -11.29
CA THR A 357 -9.51 11.25 -12.72
C THR A 357 -9.83 9.80 -13.05
N THR A 358 -9.72 8.89 -12.10
CA THR A 358 -10.05 7.46 -12.25
C THR A 358 -11.40 7.06 -11.70
N SER A 359 -12.19 8.01 -11.19
CA SER A 359 -13.46 7.66 -10.55
C SER A 359 -14.43 7.04 -11.53
N GLN A 360 -14.87 5.84 -11.17
CA GLN A 360 -15.95 5.13 -11.82
C GLN A 360 -17.23 5.40 -11.06
N ILE A 361 -18.25 5.83 -11.79
CA ILE A 361 -19.62 5.95 -11.30
C ILE A 361 -20.36 4.67 -11.70
N ARG A 362 -20.73 3.89 -10.69
CA ARG A 362 -21.43 2.62 -10.81
C ARG A 362 -22.89 2.79 -10.38
N TYR A 363 -23.77 1.97 -10.97
CA TYR A 363 -25.21 1.97 -10.71
C TYR A 363 -25.76 0.55 -10.96
N PRO A 364 -26.97 0.22 -10.45
CA PRO A 364 -27.41 -1.18 -10.32
C PRO A 364 -27.57 -1.94 -11.64
N GLU A 365 -28.03 -1.28 -12.71
CA GLU A 365 -28.28 -1.93 -13.99
C GLU A 365 -27.38 -1.36 -15.07
N THR A 366 -26.29 -2.05 -15.39
CA THR A 366 -25.35 -1.58 -16.42
C THR A 366 -25.68 -2.07 -17.82
N TYR A 367 -26.83 -2.72 -18.03
CA TYR A 367 -27.32 -3.20 -19.32
C TYR A 367 -28.25 -2.19 -20.00
N GLY A 368 -28.27 -2.18 -21.34
CA GLY A 368 -28.98 -1.16 -22.11
C GLY A 368 -28.18 0.14 -22.22
N ALA A 369 -28.61 1.04 -23.10
CA ALA A 369 -27.95 2.34 -23.21
C ALA A 369 -28.31 3.21 -22.01
N ALA A 370 -27.38 4.03 -21.51
CA ALA A 370 -27.66 4.92 -20.41
C ALA A 370 -27.15 6.34 -20.68
N THR A 371 -27.81 7.30 -20.05
CA THR A 371 -27.38 8.69 -19.99
C THR A 371 -27.10 9.06 -18.54
N MET A 372 -25.88 9.47 -18.23
CA MET A 372 -25.53 10.09 -16.96
C MET A 372 -25.57 11.60 -17.09
N THR A 373 -26.23 12.26 -16.15
CA THR A 373 -26.24 13.72 -16.01
C THR A 373 -25.81 14.09 -14.60
N ILE A 374 -24.95 15.09 -14.48
CA ILE A 374 -24.47 15.61 -13.19
C ILE A 374 -24.92 17.06 -13.04
N TYR A 375 -25.40 17.37 -11.85
CA TYR A 375 -25.91 18.67 -11.46
C TYR A 375 -25.15 19.22 -10.25
N THR A 376 -25.08 20.54 -10.13
CA THR A 376 -24.77 21.19 -8.84
C THR A 376 -25.93 20.98 -7.85
N MET A 377 -25.72 21.26 -6.56
CA MET A 377 -26.79 21.15 -5.57
C MET A 377 -27.93 22.15 -5.79
N GLU A 378 -27.69 23.23 -6.53
CA GLU A 378 -28.69 24.21 -6.96
C GLU A 378 -29.47 23.74 -8.21
N GLY A 379 -29.18 22.54 -8.74
CA GLY A 379 -29.90 21.93 -9.87
C GLY A 379 -29.39 22.33 -11.25
N LYS A 380 -28.24 23.01 -11.36
CA LYS A 380 -27.64 23.37 -12.65
C LYS A 380 -26.92 22.16 -13.25
N GLN A 381 -27.26 21.76 -14.48
CA GLN A 381 -26.51 20.72 -15.20
C GLN A 381 -25.09 21.20 -15.51
N VAL A 382 -24.10 20.36 -15.19
CA VAL A 382 -22.67 20.62 -15.43
C VAL A 382 -22.01 19.58 -16.33
N TYR A 383 -22.56 18.37 -16.39
CA TYR A 383 -22.01 17.28 -17.22
C TYR A 383 -23.12 16.37 -17.72
N LYS A 384 -23.01 15.86 -18.95
CA LYS A 384 -23.91 14.86 -19.52
C LYS A 384 -23.18 13.94 -20.49
N LYS A 385 -23.31 12.63 -20.28
CA LYS A 385 -22.72 11.61 -21.15
C LYS A 385 -23.70 10.48 -21.45
N TYR A 386 -23.83 10.14 -22.73
CA TYR A 386 -24.55 8.96 -23.21
C TYR A 386 -23.55 7.83 -23.51
N GLN A 387 -23.92 6.58 -23.20
CA GLN A 387 -23.12 5.41 -23.52
C GLN A 387 -24.01 4.17 -23.73
N SER A 388 -23.74 3.41 -24.79
CA SER A 388 -24.46 2.18 -25.15
C SER A 388 -23.58 0.93 -25.13
N ARG A 389 -22.26 1.09 -25.02
CA ARG A 389 -21.31 -0.02 -24.98
C ARG A 389 -21.36 -0.73 -23.63
N GLN A 390 -21.63 -2.03 -23.69
CA GLN A 390 -21.82 -2.88 -22.51
C GLN A 390 -20.48 -3.41 -21.94
N PRO A 391 -20.33 -3.51 -20.61
CA PRO A 391 -21.22 -2.93 -19.58
C PRO A 391 -21.10 -1.40 -19.57
N VAL A 392 -22.22 -0.69 -19.38
CA VAL A 392 -22.18 0.78 -19.36
C VAL A 392 -21.66 1.27 -18.01
N ILE A 393 -20.37 1.64 -17.98
CA ILE A 393 -19.69 2.28 -16.85
C ILE A 393 -19.38 3.73 -17.22
N PHE A 394 -19.70 4.65 -16.32
CA PHE A 394 -19.35 6.06 -16.48
C PHE A 394 -18.09 6.39 -15.72
N ASN A 395 -17.17 7.09 -16.38
CA ASN A 395 -16.05 7.74 -15.70
C ASN A 395 -16.32 9.24 -15.72
N TRP A 396 -16.11 9.89 -14.59
CA TRP A 396 -16.17 11.34 -14.49
C TRP A 396 -15.03 11.80 -13.60
N ASP A 397 -14.31 12.80 -14.07
CA ASP A 397 -13.10 13.32 -13.42
C ASP A 397 -13.33 14.67 -12.73
N GLY A 398 -14.55 15.19 -12.74
CA GLY A 398 -14.87 16.53 -12.21
C GLY A 398 -14.77 17.65 -13.25
N VAL A 399 -14.62 17.32 -14.54
CA VAL A 399 -14.66 18.30 -15.64
C VAL A 399 -16.08 18.38 -16.21
N SER A 400 -16.54 19.60 -16.49
CA SER A 400 -17.83 19.87 -17.13
C SER A 400 -17.85 19.57 -18.63
N ASP A 401 -19.03 19.55 -19.25
CA ASP A 401 -19.18 19.42 -20.71
C ASP A 401 -18.43 20.49 -21.52
N LYS A 402 -18.09 21.62 -20.87
CA LYS A 402 -17.34 22.75 -21.45
C LYS A 402 -15.83 22.64 -21.26
N GLY A 403 -15.32 21.53 -20.74
CA GLY A 403 -13.89 21.35 -20.44
C GLY A 403 -13.41 22.13 -19.21
N VAL A 404 -14.31 22.72 -18.43
CA VAL A 404 -13.96 23.48 -17.22
C VAL A 404 -13.96 22.55 -16.00
N ARG A 405 -12.86 22.55 -15.24
CA ARG A 405 -12.74 21.83 -13.96
C ARG A 405 -13.66 22.47 -12.92
N LEU A 406 -14.54 21.66 -12.34
CA LEU A 406 -15.53 22.13 -11.37
C LEU A 406 -14.91 22.39 -9.98
N GLU A 407 -15.66 23.05 -9.11
CA GLU A 407 -15.25 23.39 -7.74
C GLU A 407 -15.45 22.22 -6.77
N ASN A 408 -14.78 22.30 -5.62
CA ASN A 408 -14.96 21.34 -4.54
C ASN A 408 -16.40 21.39 -4.04
N GLY A 409 -17.02 20.24 -3.83
CA GLY A 409 -18.39 20.20 -3.35
C GLY A 409 -19.09 18.88 -3.60
N ILE A 410 -20.37 18.85 -3.26
CA ILE A 410 -21.25 17.71 -3.55
C ILE A 410 -21.97 17.97 -4.87
N TYR A 411 -22.03 16.94 -5.71
CA TYR A 411 -22.73 16.96 -6.99
C TYR A 411 -23.81 15.89 -7.01
N TYR A 412 -24.94 16.21 -7.62
CA TYR A 412 -26.05 15.28 -7.77
C TYR A 412 -25.94 14.55 -9.11
N VAL A 413 -25.98 13.22 -9.07
CA VAL A 413 -25.87 12.39 -10.26
C VAL A 413 -27.22 11.74 -10.54
N VAL A 414 -27.63 11.77 -11.80
CA VAL A 414 -28.80 11.07 -12.32
C VAL A 414 -28.37 10.18 -13.47
N ILE A 415 -28.66 8.89 -13.39
CA ILE A 415 -28.41 7.94 -14.47
C ILE A 415 -29.75 7.41 -14.96
N LYS A 416 -30.02 7.62 -16.24
CA LYS A 416 -31.23 7.20 -16.93
C LYS A 416 -30.86 6.04 -17.86
N VAL A 417 -31.31 4.84 -17.53
CA VAL A 417 -31.08 3.62 -18.31
C VAL A 417 -32.27 3.39 -19.23
N HIS A 418 -31.99 3.32 -20.53
CA HIS A 418 -32.96 3.09 -21.59
C HIS A 418 -33.14 1.58 -21.77
N ILE A 419 -34.29 1.07 -21.33
CA ILE A 419 -34.68 -0.33 -21.43
C ILE A 419 -35.89 -0.44 -22.38
N GLY A 420 -36.10 -1.59 -23.02
CA GLY A 420 -37.01 -1.72 -24.17
C GLY A 420 -38.43 -1.13 -24.00
N ASN A 421 -38.97 -1.12 -22.78
CA ASN A 421 -40.32 -0.61 -22.49
C ASN A 421 -40.34 0.68 -21.64
N GLY A 422 -39.22 1.39 -21.48
CA GLY A 422 -39.18 2.64 -20.71
C GLY A 422 -37.80 3.01 -20.18
N ASP A 423 -37.78 3.88 -19.18
CA ASP A 423 -36.54 4.34 -18.57
C ASP A 423 -36.50 3.99 -17.09
N LYS A 424 -35.37 3.45 -16.63
CA LYS A 424 -35.10 3.33 -15.19
C LYS A 424 -34.15 4.43 -14.75
N ILE A 425 -34.47 5.09 -13.65
CA ILE A 425 -33.73 6.26 -13.16
C ILE A 425 -33.08 5.93 -11.83
N TYR A 426 -31.77 6.10 -11.78
CA TYR A 426 -30.97 6.06 -10.56
C TYR A 426 -30.52 7.47 -10.20
N LYS A 427 -30.46 7.74 -8.90
CA LYS A 427 -30.04 9.04 -8.38
C LYS A 427 -29.09 8.86 -7.21
N GLY A 428 -28.15 9.76 -7.04
CA GLY A 428 -27.22 9.76 -5.92
C GLY A 428 -26.38 11.01 -5.85
N LYS A 429 -25.42 11.02 -4.92
CA LYS A 429 -24.53 12.14 -4.69
C LYS A 429 -23.09 11.66 -4.76
N VAL A 430 -22.22 12.49 -5.31
CA VAL A 430 -20.77 12.27 -5.33
C VAL A 430 -20.10 13.53 -4.79
N ALA A 431 -19.04 13.36 -4.01
CA ALA A 431 -18.19 14.49 -3.62
C ALA A 431 -17.15 14.71 -4.71
N LEU A 432 -16.73 15.95 -4.94
CA LEU A 432 -15.57 16.30 -5.74
C LEU A 432 -14.64 17.11 -4.83
N LEU A 433 -13.39 16.68 -4.73
CA LEU A 433 -12.33 17.43 -4.08
C LEU A 433 -11.18 17.58 -5.06
N ARG A 434 -10.71 18.81 -5.25
CA ARG A 434 -9.50 19.16 -5.99
C ARG A 434 -8.26 18.63 -5.30
#